data_AF-W8PGS1-F1
#
_entry.id   AF-W8PGS1-F1
#
_cell.length_a   1.000
_cell.length_b   1.000
_cell.length_c   1.000
_cell.angle_alpha   90.00
_cell.angle_beta   90.00
_cell.angle_gamma   90.00
#
_symmetry.space_group_name_H-M   'P 1'
#
loop_
_entity.id
_entity.type
_entity.pdbx_description
1 polymer ?
#
loop_
_entity_poly.entity_id
_entity_poly.type
_entity_poly.pdbx_seq_one_letter_code
_entity_poly.pdbx_strand_id
1 'polypeptide(L)'
;MLRRLVDYLPFVPSHPKGFKPVMDLNEARKILSIEGRRESVAERYIQMMKINHPDRGGSPYIASKINEARNLLGGKEPAFP
;
A
#
# COMPACT_ATOMS: atom_id res chain seq x y z
N MET A 1 18.04 -20.70 21.84
CA MET A 1 17.39 -19.56 21.16
C MET A 1 18.30 -19.08 20.03
N LEU A 2 17.92 -19.22 18.77
CA LEU A 2 18.70 -18.72 17.64
C LEU A 2 18.49 -17.20 17.50
N ARG A 3 19.55 -16.41 17.69
CA ARG A 3 19.59 -14.98 17.38
C ARG A 3 19.60 -14.81 15.86
N ARG A 4 18.80 -13.89 15.31
CA ARG A 4 18.67 -13.75 13.85
C ARG A 4 19.85 -12.95 13.34
N LEU A 5 20.36 -13.30 12.15
CA LEU A 5 21.53 -12.68 11.52
C LEU A 5 21.38 -11.16 11.33
N VAL A 6 20.14 -10.67 11.31
CA VAL A 6 19.78 -9.25 11.23
C VAL A 6 20.19 -8.43 12.46
N ASP A 7 20.42 -9.06 13.61
CA ASP A 7 20.76 -8.39 14.87
C ASP A 7 22.22 -7.87 14.89
N TYR A 8 23.07 -8.30 13.95
CA TYR A 8 24.51 -7.99 13.91
C TYR A 8 24.92 -7.05 12.76
N LEU A 9 24.00 -6.61 11.90
CA LEU A 9 24.31 -5.75 10.77
C LEU A 9 23.68 -4.36 10.95
N PRO A 10 24.38 -3.41 11.61
CA PRO A 10 23.84 -2.09 11.96
C PRO A 10 23.53 -1.18 10.75
N PHE A 11 23.87 -1.64 9.54
CA PHE A 11 23.65 -0.94 8.27
C PHE A 11 22.55 -1.58 7.40
N VAL A 12 21.89 -2.63 7.87
CA VAL A 12 20.68 -3.13 7.21
C VAL A 12 19.51 -2.30 7.72
N PRO A 13 18.86 -1.48 6.87
CA PRO A 13 17.69 -0.73 7.30
C PRO A 13 16.65 -1.71 7.85
N SER A 14 16.16 -1.46 9.07
CA SER A 14 15.11 -2.26 9.69
C SER A 14 13.79 -2.24 8.89
N HIS A 15 13.68 -1.33 7.91
CA HIS A 15 12.59 -1.23 6.98
C HIS A 15 13.01 -1.71 5.59
N PRO A 16 12.28 -2.67 4.99
CA PRO A 16 12.50 -3.05 3.60
C PRO A 16 12.30 -1.83 2.70
N LYS A 17 13.24 -1.60 1.78
CA LYS A 17 13.13 -0.56 0.75
C LYS A 17 12.10 -1.03 -0.29
N GLY A 18 10.85 -0.57 -0.18
CA GLY A 18 9.79 -0.83 -1.15
C GLY A 18 8.53 -1.46 -0.55
N PHE A 19 7.63 -1.89 -1.43
CA PHE A 19 6.41 -2.58 -1.02
C PHE A 19 6.70 -3.99 -0.52
N LYS A 20 5.83 -4.48 0.37
CA LYS A 20 5.82 -5.86 0.79
C LYS A 20 5.46 -6.77 -0.38
N PRO A 21 6.01 -8.00 -0.40
CA PRO A 21 5.67 -9.00 -1.41
C PRO A 21 4.19 -9.41 -1.33
N VAL A 22 3.59 -9.34 -0.14
CA VAL A 22 2.17 -9.61 0.10
C VAL A 22 1.58 -8.40 0.82
N MET A 23 0.47 -7.87 0.28
CA MET A 23 -0.27 -6.76 0.87
C MET A 23 -0.81 -7.13 2.25
N ASP A 24 -0.59 -6.27 3.24
CA ASP A 24 -1.18 -6.40 4.57
C ASP A 24 -1.94 -5.13 4.99
N LEU A 25 -2.68 -5.22 6.10
CA LEU A 25 -3.50 -4.12 6.61
C LEU A 25 -2.70 -2.83 6.87
N ASN A 26 -1.46 -2.96 7.33
CA ASN A 26 -0.62 -1.81 7.66
C ASN A 26 -0.08 -1.13 6.40
N GLU A 27 0.35 -1.91 5.41
CA GLU A 27 0.77 -1.40 4.11
C GLU A 27 -0.41 -0.78 3.36
N ALA A 28 -1.57 -1.43 3.35
CA ALA A 28 -2.76 -0.90 2.67
C ALA A 28 -3.19 0.46 3.24
N ARG A 29 -3.19 0.60 4.58
CA ARG A 29 -3.49 1.88 5.24
C ARG A 29 -2.46 2.95 4.91
N LYS A 30 -1.17 2.60 4.86
CA LYS A 30 -0.11 3.53 4.46
C LYS A 30 -0.27 3.99 3.00
N ILE A 31 -0.55 3.06 2.08
CA ILE A 31 -0.73 3.35 0.65
C ILE A 31 -1.91 4.29 0.41
N LEU A 32 -3.03 4.09 1.12
CA LEU A 32 -4.20 4.97 1.02
C LEU A 32 -4.15 6.19 1.94
N SER A 33 -3.05 6.41 2.66
CA SER A 33 -2.90 7.49 3.64
C SER A 33 -4.06 7.54 4.65
N ILE A 34 -4.45 6.37 5.16
CA ILE A 34 -5.48 6.19 6.19
C ILE A 34 -4.81 6.03 7.55
N GLU A 35 -4.96 7.05 8.40
CA GLU A 35 -4.45 7.06 9.76
C GLU A 35 -5.55 6.68 10.75
N GLY A 36 -6.79 7.15 10.52
CA GLY A 36 -7.93 7.01 11.42
C GLY A 36 -8.91 5.89 11.06
N ARG A 37 -9.92 5.67 11.92
CA ARG A 37 -11.00 4.69 11.67
C ARG A 37 -12.18 5.26 10.86
N ARG A 38 -12.27 6.59 10.74
CA ARG A 38 -13.42 7.30 10.15
C ARG A 38 -13.21 7.72 8.69
N GLU A 39 -12.03 7.46 8.13
CA GLU A 39 -11.72 7.86 6.76
C GLU A 39 -12.35 6.89 5.77
N SER A 40 -12.97 7.43 4.71
CA SER A 40 -13.56 6.64 3.66
C SER A 40 -12.47 6.04 2.77
N VAL A 41 -12.41 4.71 2.71
CA VAL A 41 -11.49 3.98 1.83
C VAL A 41 -11.71 4.37 0.37
N ALA A 42 -12.96 4.55 -0.04
CA ALA A 42 -13.31 4.91 -1.41
C ALA A 42 -12.80 6.31 -1.79
N GLU A 43 -12.97 7.29 -0.91
CA GLU A 43 -12.50 8.67 -1.14
C GLU A 43 -10.97 8.72 -1.24
N ARG A 44 -10.28 8.06 -0.30
CA ARG A 44 -8.82 7.96 -0.29
C ARG A 44 -8.28 7.24 -1.53
N TYR A 45 -8.94 6.16 -1.93
CA TYR A 45 -8.63 5.45 -3.18
C TYR A 45 -8.74 6.36 -4.40
N ILE A 46 -9.85 7.09 -4.55
CA ILE A 46 -10.06 8.00 -5.70
C ILE A 46 -8.98 9.08 -5.72
N GLN A 47 -8.64 9.66 -4.57
CA GLN A 47 -7.57 10.66 -4.45
C GLN A 47 -6.22 10.09 -4.89
N MET A 48 -5.83 8.93 -4.37
CA MET A 48 -4.55 8.30 -4.71
C MET A 48 -4.49 7.89 -6.18
N MET A 49 -5.57 7.31 -6.72
CA MET A 49 -5.62 6.89 -8.11
C MET A 49 -5.63 8.09 -9.07
N LYS A 50 -6.30 9.20 -8.71
CA LYS A 50 -6.30 10.43 -9.54
C LYS A 50 -4.90 10.95 -9.81
N ILE A 51 -4.02 10.88 -8.79
CA ILE A 51 -2.62 11.32 -8.84
C ILE A 51 -1.75 10.29 -9.56
N ASN A 52 -1.97 8.99 -9.30
CA ASN A 52 -1.08 7.92 -9.75
C ASN A 52 -1.59 7.18 -11.00
N HIS A 53 -2.63 7.69 -11.67
CA HIS A 53 -3.26 7.00 -12.79
C HIS A 53 -2.26 6.75 -13.94
N PRO A 54 -2.15 5.53 -14.48
CA PRO A 54 -1.23 5.22 -15.58
C PRO A 54 -1.40 6.11 -16.80
N ASP A 55 -2.65 6.34 -17.23
CA ASP A 55 -2.96 7.20 -18.39
C ASP A 55 -2.61 8.68 -18.17
N ARG A 56 -2.27 9.08 -16.94
CA ARG A 56 -1.80 10.43 -16.60
C ARG A 56 -0.30 10.46 -16.31
N GLY A 57 0.44 9.45 -16.75
CA GLY A 57 1.89 9.32 -16.54
C GLY A 57 2.27 8.70 -15.19
N GLY A 58 1.29 8.18 -14.44
CA GLY A 58 1.56 7.42 -13.22
C GLY A 58 2.14 6.03 -13.52
N SER A 59 2.73 5.40 -12.50
CA SER A 59 3.27 4.05 -12.63
C SER A 59 2.15 2.99 -12.58
N PRO A 60 2.06 2.08 -13.58
CA PRO A 60 1.15 0.94 -13.52
C PRO A 60 1.32 0.09 -12.26
N TYR A 61 2.57 -0.04 -11.79
CA TYR A 61 2.88 -0.79 -10.57
C TYR A 61 2.39 -0.08 -9.30
N ILE A 62 2.51 1.24 -9.22
CA ILE A 62 1.97 1.99 -8.08
C ILE A 62 0.44 1.93 -8.08
N ALA A 63 -0.18 2.08 -9.26
CA ALA A 63 -1.63 1.93 -9.41
C ALA A 63 -2.10 0.53 -8.98
N SER A 64 -1.38 -0.54 -9.32
CA SER A 64 -1.73 -1.90 -8.87
C SER A 64 -1.65 -2.04 -7.34
N LYS A 65 -0.65 -1.44 -6.70
CA LYS A 65 -0.53 -1.43 -5.23
C LYS A 65 -1.66 -0.64 -4.55
N ILE A 66 -2.13 0.46 -5.15
CA ILE A 66 -3.32 1.20 -4.69
C ILE A 66 -4.58 0.32 -4.81
N ASN A 67 -4.73 -0.43 -5.90
CA ASN A 67 -5.84 -1.38 -6.09
C ASN A 67 -5.83 -2.52 -5.06
N GLU A 68 -4.66 -3.12 -4.81
CA GLU A 68 -4.48 -4.12 -3.75
C GLU A 68 -4.91 -3.57 -2.39
N ALA A 69 -4.51 -2.34 -2.05
CA ALA A 69 -4.84 -1.69 -0.79
C ALA A 69 -6.36 -1.44 -0.64
N ARG A 70 -7.01 -0.95 -1.70
CA ARG A 70 -8.48 -0.78 -1.74
C ARG A 70 -9.19 -2.11 -1.53
N ASN A 71 -8.78 -3.15 -2.26
CA ASN A 71 -9.43 -4.46 -2.19
C ASN A 71 -9.34 -5.08 -0.80
N LEU A 72 -8.21 -4.86 -0.11
CA LEU A 72 -7.99 -5.36 1.24
C LEU A 72 -8.82 -4.60 2.29
N LEU A 73 -8.99 -3.28 2.16
CA LEU A 73 -9.66 -2.43 3.16
C LEU A 73 -11.14 -2.19 2.91
N GLY A 74 -11.56 -2.13 1.64
CA GLY A 74 -12.92 -1.81 1.21
C GLY A 74 -13.66 -2.97 0.53
N GLY A 75 -12.97 -4.09 0.28
CA GLY A 75 -13.53 -5.24 -0.43
C GLY A 75 -13.45 -5.15 -1.95
N LYS A 76 -13.76 -6.26 -2.63
CA LYS A 76 -13.74 -6.39 -4.09
C LYS A 76 -15.01 -5.83 -4.74
N GLU A 77 -15.31 -4.56 -4.60
CA GLU A 77 -16.25 -3.94 -5.53
C GLU A 77 -15.54 -3.57 -6.83
N PRO A 78 -16.12 -3.80 -8.01
CA PRO A 78 -15.49 -3.40 -9.26
C PRO A 78 -15.24 -1.89 -9.26
N ALA A 79 -14.01 -1.49 -9.59
CA ALA A 79 -13.69 -0.10 -9.83
C ALA A 79 -14.32 0.31 -11.17
N PHE A 80 -15.59 0.73 -11.11
CA PHE A 80 -16.45 1.16 -12.21
C PHE A 80 -16.92 0.02 -13.16
N PRO A 81 -18.20 0.06 -13.65
CA PRO A 81 -18.64 -0.74 -14.79
C PRO A 81 -18.03 -0.24 -16.11
#